data_AF-A0A640S5P6-F1
#
_entry.id   AF-A0A640S5P6-F1
#
_cell.length_a   1.000
_cell.length_b   1.000
_cell.length_c   1.000
_cell.angle_alpha   90.00
_cell.angle_beta   90.00
_cell.angle_gamma   90.00
#
_symmetry.space_group_name_H-M   'P 1'
#
loop_
_entity.id
_entity.type
_entity.pdbx_description
1 polymer ?
#
loop_
_entity_poly.entity_id
_entity_poly.type
_entity_poly.pdbx_seq_one_letter_code
_entity_poly.pdbx_strand_id
1 'polypeptide(L)' 'MALDGEQVFVRYEYELKTGERHRNVEVMTVRDGRLAETQVYFGGRFPQG' A
#
# COMPACT_ATOMS: atom_id res chain seq x y z
N MET A 1 -8.69 8.81 -2.27
CA MET A 1 -8.81 10.25 -1.95
C MET A 1 -7.41 10.73 -1.58
N ALA A 2 -6.87 11.71 -2.30
CA ALA A 2 -5.63 12.40 -1.90
C ALA A 2 -6.01 13.49 -0.89
N LEU A 3 -5.26 13.63 0.21
CA LEU A 3 -5.56 14.63 1.24
C LEU A 3 -5.01 16.02 0.89
N ASP A 4 -4.14 16.12 -0.12
CA ASP A 4 -3.43 17.33 -0.54
C ASP A 4 -3.10 17.38 -2.05
N GLY A 5 -3.52 16.38 -2.85
CA GLY A 5 -3.22 16.30 -4.29
C GLY A 5 -1.83 15.75 -4.64
N GLU A 6 -0.94 15.61 -3.66
CA GLU A 6 0.40 15.00 -3.80
C GLU A 6 0.44 13.59 -3.21
N GLN A 7 -0.48 13.24 -2.31
CA GLN A 7 -0.52 11.91 -1.70
C GLN A 7 -1.46 10.94 -2.40
N VAL A 8 -0.94 9.78 -2.78
CA VAL A 8 -1.67 8.66 -3.37
C VAL A 8 -1.78 7.53 -2.35
N PHE A 9 -3.00 7.06 -2.12
CA PHE A 9 -3.27 5.92 -1.25
C PHE A 9 -3.59 4.69 -2.09
N VAL A 10 -2.83 3.61 -1.89
CA VAL A 10 -3.05 2.35 -2.60
C VAL A 10 -3.31 1.26 -1.58
N ARG A 11 -4.38 0.49 -1.80
CA ARG A 11 -4.60 -0.79 -1.12
C ARG A 11 -4.45 -1.88 -2.14
N TYR A 12 -3.65 -2.88 -1.80
CA TYR A 12 -3.48 -4.06 -2.63
C TYR A 12 -3.40 -5.30 -1.75
N GLU A 13 -3.47 -6.41 -2.44
CA GLU A 13 -3.34 -7.72 -1.85
C GLU A 13 -2.45 -8.56 -2.75
N TYR A 14 -1.63 -9.40 -2.13
CA TYR A 14 -0.75 -10.30 -2.85
C TYR A 14 -0.67 -11.63 -2.13
N GLU A 15 -0.39 -12.66 -2.92
CA GLU A 15 -0.11 -14.01 -2.43
C GLU A 15 1.37 -14.30 -2.62
N LEU A 16 2.02 -14.78 -1.56
CA LEU A 16 3.38 -15.29 -1.64
C LEU A 16 3.38 -16.62 -2.39
N LYS A 17 4.51 -17.00 -3.00
CA LYS A 17 4.66 -18.33 -3.62
C LYS A 17 4.45 -19.50 -2.65
N THR A 18 4.45 -19.23 -1.34
CA THR A 18 4.15 -20.17 -0.25
C THR A 18 2.65 -20.30 0.05
N GLY A 19 1.79 -19.52 -0.61
CA GLY A 19 0.33 -19.51 -0.43
C GLY A 19 -0.18 -18.54 0.65
N GLU A 20 0.71 -17.83 1.37
CA GLU A 20 0.27 -16.83 2.34
C GLU A 20 -0.21 -15.55 1.66
N ARG A 21 -1.34 -15.01 2.12
CA ARG A 21 -1.99 -13.82 1.55
C ARG A 21 -1.86 -12.63 2.49
N HIS A 22 -1.42 -11.51 1.94
CA HIS A 22 -1.15 -10.27 2.67
C HIS A 22 -1.93 -9.11 2.06
N ARG A 23 -2.36 -8.17 2.91
CA ARG A 23 -3.04 -6.93 2.50
C ARG A 23 -2.25 -5.75 3.00
N ASN A 24 -1.79 -4.90 2.10
CA ASN A 24 -1.06 -3.71 2.48
C ASN A 24 -1.84 -2.46 2.10
N VAL A 25 -1.55 -1.39 2.84
CA VAL A 25 -1.87 -0.03 2.44
C VAL A 25 -0.55 0.71 2.25
N GLU A 26 -0.45 1.48 1.18
CA GLU A 26 0.66 2.38 0.93
C GLU A 26 0.17 3.82 0.83
N VAL A 27 0.98 4.72 1.37
CA VAL A 27 0.85 6.16 1.18
C VAL A 27 2.08 6.62 0.42
N MET A 28 1.87 7.16 -0.77
CA MET A 28 2.93 7.62 -1.65
C MET A 28 2.84 9.13 -1.83
N THR A 29 3.96 9.84 -1.69
CA THR A 29 4.05 11.26 -2.03
C THR A 29 4.60 11.40 -3.45
N VAL A 30 3.89 12.12 -4.31
CA VAL A 30 4.28 12.43 -5.69
C VAL A 30 4.62 13.91 -5.79
N ARG A 31 5.83 14.22 -6.27
CA ARG A 31 6.31 15.57 -6.54
C ARG A 31 6.82 15.63 -7.97
N ASP A 32 6.38 16.64 -8.73
CA ASP A 32 6.74 16.82 -10.14
C ASP A 32 6.52 15.56 -11.00
N GLY A 33 5.42 14.83 -10.74
CA GLY A 33 5.08 13.58 -11.43
C GLY A 33 5.99 12.40 -11.09
N ARG A 34 6.81 12.50 -10.05
CA ARG A 34 7.73 11.44 -9.59
C ARG A 34 7.42 11.05 -8.14
N LEU A 35 7.64 9.78 -7.84
CA LEU A 35 7.54 9.25 -6.47
C LEU A 35 8.69 9.81 -5.63
N ALA A 36 8.34 10.53 -4.56
CA ALA A 36 9.29 11.14 -3.64
C ALA A 36 9.44 10.34 -2.34
N GLU A 37 8.35 9.71 -1.87
CA GLU A 37 8.33 8.87 -0.67
C GLU A 37 7.23 7.80 -0.77
N THR A 38 7.48 6.62 -0.20
CA THR A 38 6.47 5.59 0.05
C THR A 38 6.53 5.14 1.51
N GLN A 39 5.39 5.20 2.19
CA GLN A 39 5.17 4.60 3.51
C GLN A 39 4.31 3.35 3.33
N VAL A 40 4.86 2.19 3.70
CA VAL A 40 4.16 0.90 3.61
C VAL A 40 3.64 0.50 4.98
N TYR A 41 2.34 0.26 5.04
CA TYR A 41 1.66 -0.29 6.20
C TYR A 41 1.32 -1.75 5.91
N PHE A 42 2.12 -2.65 6.48
CA PHE A 42 1.89 -4.07 6.37
C PHE A 42 0.65 -4.46 7.15
N GLY A 43 -0.34 -5.05 6.48
CA GLY A 43 -1.44 -5.69 7.17
C GLY A 43 -0.93 -6.93 7.88
N GLY A 44 -1.29 -7.07 9.16
CA GLY A 44 -1.03 -8.30 9.90
C GLY A 44 -1.74 -9.51 9.29
N ARG A 45 -1.41 -10.70 9.79
CA ARG A 45 -2.04 -11.97 9.37
C ARG A 45 -3.56 -11.90 9.55
N PHE A 46 -4.30 -11.83 8.45
CA PHE A 46 -5.75 -11.95 8.47
C PHE A 46 -6.11 -13.44 8.61
N PRO A 47 -6.86 -13.85 9.65
CA PRO A 47 -7.45 -15.18 9.69
C PRO A 47 -8.30 -15.37 8.43
N GLN A 48 -8.21 -16.55 7.82
CA GLN A 48 -9.21 -16.95 6.84
C GLN A 48 -10.55 -17.00 7.57
N GLY A 49 -11.46 -16.12 7.19
CA GLY A 49 -12.87 -16.20 7.58
C GLY A 49 -13.56 -17.31 6.82
#